data_AF-A0A2I1GUH7-F1
#
_entry.id   AF-A0A2I1GUH7-F1
#
_cell.length_a   1.000
_cell.length_b   1.000
_cell.length_c   1.000
_cell.angle_alpha   90.00
_cell.angle_beta   90.00
_cell.angle_gamma   90.00
#
_symmetry.space_group_name_H-M   'P 1'
#
loop_
_entity.id
_entity.type
_entity.pdbx_description
1 polymer ?
#
loop_
_entity_poly.entity_id
_entity_poly.type
_entity_poly.pdbx_seq_one_letter_code
_entity_poly.pdbx_strand_id
1 'polypeptide(L)'
;MKALKSLPIWPVRSSENKLIDATSGKLPTNKLPFFSFDEKTDFYRCDHESDFHVLTELGVTPMNELELLKIIVTHITTEFPKPSQNYVAFLRCVLYLENEDIENYLRRVPFLPNKPLTKFAKVSTSSEKLLPPELQNDPVCLRALKRMGLYFPPPIPPQPDVLLKSLQNQLIMQSDNRYHDAIFTVDGEMIYASRYVLSAASKKFEENFLYKTNTEPIKIEYQRDSFCAFLQLLYGQSFENVINVINPNTGQDFRAYVSFLVDLLKLTVSYEVDPVRIKVEVVIMKCQYISVHYLYNLYEILKCLERYDVEQRLRNFYKPHIKENEILIKEQLSEMYRNATNERERSEISEMEEIIRMKKLLSNSGSRSLFRPNLIDLFRQ
;
A
#
# COMPACT_ATOMS: atom_id res chain seq x y z
N MET A 1 46.32 -43.15 1.16
CA MET A 1 46.20 -41.74 1.60
C MET A 1 47.22 -40.80 0.98
N LYS A 2 48.56 -41.01 1.07
CA LYS A 2 49.56 -40.05 0.51
C LYS A 2 49.34 -39.70 -0.98
N ALA A 3 49.04 -40.69 -1.83
CA ALA A 3 48.76 -40.44 -3.24
C ALA A 3 47.50 -39.59 -3.48
N LEU A 4 46.43 -39.82 -2.71
CA LEU A 4 45.19 -39.04 -2.81
C LEU A 4 45.36 -37.58 -2.35
N LYS A 5 46.29 -37.32 -1.43
CA LYS A 5 46.57 -35.97 -0.96
C LYS A 5 47.22 -35.10 -2.04
N SER A 6 48.03 -35.68 -2.92
CA SER A 6 48.81 -34.97 -3.95
C SER A 6 48.13 -34.90 -5.33
N LEU A 7 46.96 -35.52 -5.50
CA LEU A 7 46.28 -35.56 -6.80
C LEU A 7 45.37 -34.33 -6.99
N PRO A 8 45.46 -33.60 -8.13
CA PRO A 8 44.62 -32.46 -8.42
C PRO A 8 43.24 -32.91 -8.91
N ILE A 9 42.47 -33.51 -8.01
CA ILE A 9 41.14 -34.08 -8.29
C ILE A 9 40.03 -33.35 -7.54
N TRP A 10 40.38 -32.39 -6.68
CA TRP A 10 39.43 -31.72 -5.80
C TRP A 10 38.99 -30.38 -6.41
N PRO A 11 37.68 -30.20 -6.67
CA PRO A 11 37.18 -28.99 -7.29
C PRO A 11 37.26 -27.80 -6.34
N VAL A 12 37.59 -26.62 -6.89
CA VAL A 12 37.52 -25.34 -6.18
C VAL A 12 36.37 -24.46 -6.69
N ARG A 13 35.94 -23.52 -5.85
CA ARG A 13 34.91 -22.52 -6.15
C ARG A 13 35.52 -21.36 -6.95
N SER A 14 35.98 -21.68 -8.16
CA SER A 14 36.53 -20.77 -9.18
C SER A 14 35.63 -20.77 -10.41
N SER A 15 35.59 -19.67 -11.16
CA SER A 15 34.83 -19.56 -12.44
C SER A 15 35.36 -20.53 -13.50
N GLU A 16 36.66 -20.78 -13.47
CA GLU A 16 37.32 -21.87 -14.18
C GLU A 16 37.24 -23.12 -13.28
N ASN A 17 36.62 -24.22 -13.73
CA ASN A 17 36.49 -25.52 -13.02
C ASN A 17 37.85 -26.16 -12.69
N LYS A 18 38.64 -25.48 -11.87
CA LYS A 18 40.00 -25.80 -11.49
C LYS A 18 39.96 -26.92 -10.45
N LEU A 19 40.83 -27.91 -10.63
CA LEU A 19 41.04 -28.98 -9.67
C LEU A 19 42.40 -28.79 -9.02
N ILE A 20 42.48 -28.92 -7.70
CA ILE A 20 43.73 -28.80 -6.94
C ILE A 20 43.92 -30.03 -6.04
N ASP A 21 45.15 -30.21 -5.55
CA ASP A 21 45.46 -31.26 -4.59
C ASP A 21 44.85 -30.95 -3.21
N ALA A 22 44.80 -31.93 -2.31
CA ALA A 22 44.17 -31.78 -0.98
C ALA A 22 45.02 -30.98 0.02
N THR A 23 46.21 -30.51 -0.36
CA THR A 23 47.10 -29.73 0.51
C THR A 23 47.19 -28.26 0.13
N SER A 24 46.75 -27.91 -1.07
CA SER A 24 46.86 -26.55 -1.62
C SER A 24 45.66 -25.64 -1.35
N GLY A 25 44.50 -26.21 -0.98
CA GLY A 25 43.25 -25.46 -0.86
C GLY A 25 42.81 -25.16 0.57
N LYS A 26 41.73 -24.39 0.68
CA LYS A 26 41.09 -23.99 1.95
C LYS A 26 39.71 -24.61 2.08
N LEU A 27 39.39 -25.13 3.27
CA LEU A 27 38.10 -25.74 3.57
C LEU A 27 37.34 -24.91 4.63
N PRO A 28 36.27 -24.18 4.27
CA PRO A 28 35.45 -23.45 5.23
C PRO A 28 34.77 -24.40 6.20
N THR A 29 34.81 -24.09 7.50
CA THR A 29 34.08 -24.86 8.52
C THR A 29 32.59 -24.45 8.58
N ASN A 30 31.75 -25.36 9.08
CA ASN A 30 30.32 -25.17 9.39
C ASN A 30 29.43 -24.63 8.27
N LYS A 31 29.12 -25.42 7.22
CA LYS A 31 28.00 -25.25 6.25
C LYS A 31 27.66 -23.82 5.77
N LEU A 32 28.56 -22.84 5.94
CA LEU A 32 28.30 -21.47 5.56
C LEU A 32 28.24 -21.44 4.03
N PRO A 33 27.28 -20.71 3.44
CA PRO A 33 27.30 -20.49 2.01
C PRO A 33 28.61 -19.79 1.67
N PHE A 34 29.39 -20.36 0.75
CA PHE A 34 30.60 -19.70 0.31
C PHE A 34 30.27 -18.40 -0.42
N PHE A 35 31.00 -17.34 -0.08
CA PHE A 35 30.91 -16.07 -0.77
C PHE A 35 32.31 -15.48 -0.94
N SER A 36 32.61 -15.00 -2.14
CA SER A 36 33.86 -14.31 -2.48
C SER A 36 33.56 -13.22 -3.50
N PHE A 37 34.34 -12.15 -3.46
CA PHE A 37 34.36 -11.11 -4.50
C PHE A 37 35.38 -11.41 -5.60
N ASP A 38 36.38 -12.24 -5.31
CA ASP A 38 37.36 -12.71 -6.28
C ASP A 38 36.84 -13.98 -6.98
N GLU A 39 36.96 -14.03 -8.30
CA GLU A 39 36.67 -15.20 -9.13
C GLU A 39 37.74 -16.29 -8.99
N LYS A 40 38.95 -15.94 -8.55
CA LYS A 40 40.09 -16.85 -8.36
C LYS A 40 40.23 -17.20 -6.90
N THR A 41 39.57 -18.27 -6.48
CA THR A 41 39.69 -18.75 -5.11
C THR A 41 40.11 -20.21 -5.05
N ASP A 42 41.02 -20.54 -4.13
CA ASP A 42 41.45 -21.91 -3.85
C ASP A 42 40.59 -22.56 -2.75
N PHE A 43 39.34 -22.14 -2.59
CA PHE A 43 38.39 -22.76 -1.65
C PHE A 43 37.75 -23.99 -2.27
N TYR A 44 37.74 -25.11 -1.56
CA TYR A 44 37.12 -26.33 -2.06
C TYR A 44 35.61 -26.17 -2.26
N ARG A 45 35.13 -26.75 -3.37
CA ARG A 45 33.71 -26.90 -3.67
C ARG A 45 33.21 -28.19 -3.03
N CYS A 46 32.81 -28.11 -1.76
CA CYS A 46 32.10 -29.18 -1.06
C CYS A 46 30.60 -29.01 -1.29
N ASP A 47 30.05 -29.73 -2.25
CA ASP A 47 28.61 -29.72 -2.54
C ASP A 47 27.88 -30.75 -1.64
N HIS A 48 28.59 -31.76 -1.12
CA HIS A 48 28.04 -32.83 -0.26
C HIS A 48 28.79 -32.93 1.08
N GLU A 49 28.11 -33.40 2.12
CA GLU A 49 28.73 -33.64 3.45
C GLU A 49 29.87 -34.67 3.38
N SER A 50 29.74 -35.66 2.50
CA SER A 50 30.78 -36.67 2.25
C SER A 50 32.09 -36.04 1.78
N ASP A 51 32.03 -34.99 0.96
CA ASP A 51 33.21 -34.32 0.41
C ASP A 51 33.99 -33.63 1.53
N PHE A 52 33.27 -33.01 2.47
CA PHE A 52 33.84 -32.37 3.65
C PHE A 52 34.56 -33.38 4.56
N HIS A 53 33.94 -34.53 4.81
CA HIS A 53 34.55 -35.58 5.64
C HIS A 53 35.83 -36.13 5.02
N VAL A 54 35.82 -36.42 3.72
CA VAL A 54 37.00 -36.96 3.03
C VAL A 54 38.15 -35.95 3.01
N LEU A 55 37.87 -34.67 2.72
CA LEU A 55 38.89 -33.62 2.75
C LEU A 55 39.48 -33.42 4.17
N THR A 56 38.64 -33.53 5.21
CA THR A 56 39.08 -33.47 6.60
C THR A 56 40.00 -34.64 6.95
N GLU A 57 39.65 -35.88 6.55
CA GLU A 57 40.50 -37.06 6.75
C GLU A 57 41.84 -36.98 5.98
N LEU A 58 41.83 -36.29 4.84
CA LEU A 58 43.04 -35.99 4.07
C LEU A 58 43.92 -34.92 4.74
N GLY A 59 43.51 -34.35 5.87
CA GLY A 59 44.29 -33.39 6.64
C GLY A 59 44.39 -32.02 5.98
N VAL A 60 43.38 -31.64 5.20
CA VAL A 60 43.21 -30.29 4.68
C VAL A 60 43.10 -29.33 5.87
N THR A 61 43.79 -28.19 5.80
CA THR A 61 43.71 -27.17 6.85
C THR A 61 42.30 -26.55 6.85
N PRO A 62 41.52 -26.71 7.93
CA PRO A 62 40.23 -26.05 8.03
C PRO A 62 40.44 -24.55 8.19
N MET A 63 39.59 -23.77 7.53
CA MET A 63 39.52 -22.32 7.69
C MET A 63 38.28 -22.00 8.53
N ASN A 64 38.50 -21.37 9.68
CA ASN A 64 37.42 -20.93 10.53
C ASN A 64 36.64 -19.75 9.90
N GLU A 65 35.42 -19.55 10.39
CA GLU A 65 34.46 -18.59 9.84
C GLU A 65 34.94 -17.15 10.02
N LEU A 66 35.67 -16.87 11.11
CA LEU A 66 36.25 -15.55 11.38
C LEU A 66 37.36 -15.19 10.38
N GLU A 67 38.19 -16.15 9.98
CA GLU A 67 39.21 -15.97 8.95
C GLU A 67 38.61 -15.71 7.58
N LEU A 68 37.57 -16.48 7.20
CA LEU A 68 36.82 -16.23 5.97
C LEU A 68 36.20 -14.83 5.97
N LEU A 69 35.57 -14.45 7.09
CA LEU A 69 34.96 -13.14 7.25
C LEU A 69 35.98 -12.00 7.16
N LYS A 70 37.17 -12.16 7.74
CA LYS A 70 38.26 -11.17 7.66
C LYS A 70 38.66 -10.90 6.21
N ILE A 71 38.77 -11.93 5.38
CA ILE A 71 39.10 -11.81 3.95
C ILE A 71 38.02 -11.00 3.23
N ILE A 72 36.75 -11.36 3.42
CA ILE A 72 35.60 -10.72 2.76
C ILE A 72 35.48 -9.25 3.19
N VAL A 73 35.59 -8.98 4.48
CA VAL A 73 35.47 -7.63 5.05
C VAL A 73 36.61 -6.73 4.58
N THR A 74 37.84 -7.25 4.50
CA THR A 74 38.99 -6.50 3.97
C THR A 74 38.72 -6.04 2.55
N HIS A 75 38.25 -6.96 1.69
CA HIS A 75 37.96 -6.67 0.29
C HIS A 75 36.86 -5.61 0.11
N ILE A 76 35.81 -5.64 0.95
CA ILE A 76 34.74 -4.63 0.93
C ILE A 76 35.26 -3.25 1.33
N THR A 77 36.12 -3.19 2.34
CA THR A 77 36.69 -1.91 2.81
C THR A 77 37.63 -1.28 1.80
N THR A 78 38.24 -2.06 0.91
CA THR A 78 39.20 -1.56 -0.09
C THR A 78 38.55 -1.23 -1.44
N GLU A 79 37.53 -1.97 -1.88
CA GLU A 79 36.99 -1.87 -3.25
C GLU A 79 35.53 -1.39 -3.34
N PHE A 80 34.83 -1.22 -2.20
CA PHE A 80 33.42 -0.77 -2.12
C PHE A 80 32.47 -1.29 -3.23
N PRO A 81 32.38 -2.62 -3.44
CA PRO A 81 31.39 -3.16 -4.34
C PRO A 81 29.97 -2.99 -3.78
N LYS A 82 28.99 -2.73 -4.66
CA LYS A 82 27.57 -2.74 -4.32
C LYS A 82 27.21 -4.14 -3.76
N PRO A 83 26.60 -4.25 -2.56
CA PRO A 83 26.33 -5.56 -1.96
C PRO A 83 25.36 -6.36 -2.84
N SER A 84 25.76 -7.56 -3.25
CA SER A 84 24.93 -8.50 -4.00
C SER A 84 23.97 -9.27 -3.07
N GLN A 85 22.92 -9.86 -3.63
CA GLN A 85 21.99 -10.68 -2.84
C GLN A 85 22.69 -11.89 -2.19
N ASN A 86 23.69 -12.47 -2.86
CA ASN A 86 24.50 -13.57 -2.34
C ASN A 86 25.32 -13.16 -1.11
N TYR A 87 25.80 -11.92 -1.09
CA TYR A 87 26.49 -11.36 0.07
C TYR A 87 25.55 -11.17 1.27
N VAL A 88 24.31 -10.70 1.05
CA VAL A 88 23.30 -10.58 2.11
C VAL A 88 22.96 -11.95 2.69
N ALA A 89 22.82 -12.98 1.85
CA ALA A 89 22.60 -14.35 2.29
C ALA A 89 23.78 -14.89 3.12
N PHE A 90 25.02 -14.62 2.69
CA PHE A 90 26.22 -14.97 3.46
C PHE A 90 26.24 -14.32 4.84
N LEU A 91 26.07 -12.99 4.91
CA LEU A 91 26.04 -12.28 6.19
C LEU A 91 24.94 -12.80 7.11
N ARG A 92 23.76 -13.12 6.56
CA ARG A 92 22.68 -13.73 7.34
C ARG A 92 23.14 -15.04 7.97
N CYS A 93 23.73 -15.95 7.21
CA CYS A 93 24.23 -17.21 7.75
C CYS A 93 25.34 -17.03 8.80
N VAL A 94 26.23 -16.04 8.61
CA VAL A 94 27.26 -15.69 9.60
C VAL A 94 26.65 -15.18 10.91
N LEU A 95 25.64 -14.31 10.86
CA LEU A 95 24.95 -13.81 12.06
C LEU A 95 24.16 -14.90 12.79
N TYR A 96 23.65 -15.91 12.06
CA TYR A 96 22.97 -17.07 12.62
C TYR A 96 23.88 -17.99 13.46
N LEU A 97 25.20 -17.88 13.30
CA LEU A 97 26.14 -18.62 14.14
C LEU A 97 26.16 -18.11 15.58
N GLU A 98 25.65 -16.89 15.83
CA GLU A 98 25.67 -16.22 17.14
C GLU A 98 27.05 -16.28 17.83
N ASN A 99 28.12 -16.26 17.03
CA ASN A 99 29.50 -16.40 17.49
C ASN A 99 30.05 -15.06 18.00
N GLU A 100 30.42 -15.01 19.28
CA GLU A 100 30.87 -13.77 19.93
C GLU A 100 32.16 -13.19 19.34
N ASP A 101 33.09 -14.02 18.88
CA ASP A 101 34.36 -13.55 18.28
C ASP A 101 34.09 -12.86 16.93
N ILE A 102 33.17 -13.40 16.15
CA ILE A 102 32.69 -12.82 14.90
C ILE A 102 31.99 -11.48 15.17
N GLU A 103 31.08 -11.44 16.14
CA GLU A 103 30.36 -10.22 16.51
C GLU A 103 31.31 -9.13 17.02
N ASN A 104 32.27 -9.50 17.87
CA ASN A 104 33.30 -8.59 18.38
C ASN A 104 34.22 -8.07 17.27
N TYR A 105 34.56 -8.90 16.29
CA TYR A 105 35.32 -8.48 15.11
C TYR A 105 34.51 -7.48 14.28
N LEU A 106 33.28 -7.83 13.89
CA LEU A 106 32.41 -6.98 13.08
C LEU A 106 32.07 -5.64 13.75
N ARG A 107 31.94 -5.62 15.09
CA ARG A 107 31.76 -4.38 15.87
C ARG A 107 32.88 -3.35 15.63
N ARG A 108 34.12 -3.82 15.45
CA ARG A 108 35.31 -2.97 15.32
C ARG A 108 35.53 -2.45 13.91
N VAL A 109 34.94 -3.09 12.91
CA VAL A 109 35.11 -2.67 11.51
C VAL A 109 34.04 -1.61 11.17
N PRO A 110 34.38 -0.51 10.48
CA PRO A 110 33.43 0.50 9.98
C PRO A 110 32.58 0.00 8.80
N PHE A 111 32.16 -1.26 8.87
CA PHE A 111 31.55 -2.07 7.83
C PHE A 111 30.02 -1.95 7.79
N LEU A 112 29.43 -1.79 8.97
CA LEU A 112 28.03 -1.44 9.16
C LEU A 112 28.00 0.05 9.53
N PRO A 113 27.01 0.83 9.06
CA PRO A 113 26.95 2.27 9.32
C PRO A 113 26.75 2.53 10.82
N ASN A 114 27.85 2.51 11.57
CA ASN A 114 27.87 2.57 13.03
C ASN A 114 28.20 4.00 13.50
N LYS A 115 27.59 5.00 12.86
CA LYS A 115 27.60 6.37 13.37
C LYS A 115 26.27 6.66 14.05
N PRO A 116 26.26 7.32 15.23
CA PRO A 116 25.03 7.70 15.91
C PRO A 116 24.18 8.58 14.99
N LEU A 117 22.88 8.26 14.94
CA LEU A 117 21.83 8.90 14.13
C LEU A 117 21.74 10.44 14.29
N THR A 118 22.38 11.02 15.31
CA THR A 118 22.41 12.47 15.53
C THR A 118 23.12 13.26 14.42
N LYS A 119 23.93 12.62 13.56
CA LYS A 119 24.45 13.25 12.33
C LYS A 119 23.65 12.93 11.05
N PHE A 120 22.65 12.04 11.12
CA PHE A 120 21.83 11.61 9.97
C PHE A 120 20.53 12.40 9.81
N ALA A 121 20.07 13.12 10.84
CA ALA A 121 18.85 13.93 10.78
C ALA A 121 18.92 15.15 9.82
N LYS A 122 20.01 15.32 9.05
CA LYS A 122 20.15 16.34 8.01
C LYS A 122 20.03 15.82 6.58
N VAL A 123 19.83 14.52 6.36
CA VAL A 123 19.67 13.96 5.01
C VAL A 123 18.27 13.36 4.89
N SER A 124 17.35 14.20 4.46
CA SER A 124 16.14 13.76 3.79
C SER A 124 16.51 12.95 2.55
N THR A 125 15.68 11.94 2.24
CA THR A 125 15.37 11.50 0.86
C THR A 125 16.45 10.85 -0.02
N SER A 126 17.48 10.16 0.51
CA SER A 126 18.30 9.27 -0.34
C SER A 126 18.42 7.86 0.24
N SER A 127 17.99 6.90 -0.57
CA SER A 127 17.95 5.44 -0.38
C SER A 127 19.34 4.78 -0.30
N GLU A 128 20.36 5.50 0.16
CA GLU A 128 21.72 5.00 0.24
C GLU A 128 22.15 4.94 1.71
N LYS A 129 22.38 3.71 2.19
CA LYS A 129 22.96 3.32 3.51
C LYS A 129 21.97 2.85 4.58
N LEU A 130 20.86 2.23 4.19
CA LEU A 130 20.10 1.36 5.09
C LEU A 130 20.58 -0.09 4.95
N LEU A 131 20.62 -0.84 6.06
CA LEU A 131 20.88 -2.28 6.05
C LEU A 131 19.82 -3.01 5.20
N PRO A 132 20.15 -4.10 4.49
CA PRO A 132 19.15 -4.88 3.75
C PRO A 132 17.98 -5.32 4.64
N PRO A 133 16.71 -5.20 4.19
CA PRO A 133 15.52 -5.59 4.96
C PRO A 133 15.58 -7.03 5.49
N GLU A 134 16.24 -7.92 4.76
CA GLU A 134 16.44 -9.33 5.10
C GLU A 134 17.19 -9.53 6.42
N LEU A 135 18.05 -8.57 6.80
CA LEU A 135 18.77 -8.59 8.08
C LEU A 135 18.01 -7.85 9.18
N GLN A 136 17.16 -6.88 8.83
CA GLN A 136 16.39 -6.07 9.79
C GLN A 136 15.10 -6.77 10.25
N ASN A 137 14.49 -7.60 9.40
CA ASN A 137 13.22 -8.26 9.71
C ASN A 137 13.41 -9.64 10.36
N ASP A 138 14.66 -10.10 10.47
CA ASP A 138 15.00 -11.41 11.03
C ASP A 138 15.37 -11.30 12.53
N PRO A 139 14.66 -11.99 13.44
CA PRO A 139 14.85 -11.83 14.88
C PRO A 139 16.22 -12.33 15.37
N VAL A 140 16.82 -13.32 14.70
CA VAL A 140 18.14 -13.84 15.06
C VAL A 140 19.20 -12.82 14.67
N CYS A 141 19.12 -12.30 13.45
CA CYS A 141 20.02 -11.26 12.96
C CYS A 141 19.92 -9.99 13.81
N LEU A 142 18.71 -9.56 14.17
CA LEU A 142 18.50 -8.40 15.04
C LEU A 142 19.16 -8.56 16.42
N ARG A 143 19.12 -9.75 17.02
CA ARG A 143 19.79 -10.01 18.31
C ARG A 143 21.31 -9.92 18.17
N ALA A 144 21.88 -10.54 17.13
CA ALA A 144 23.31 -10.47 16.85
C ALA A 144 23.77 -9.02 16.61
N LEU A 145 23.04 -8.26 15.78
CA LEU A 145 23.36 -6.86 15.51
C LEU A 145 23.24 -5.98 16.78
N LYS A 146 22.25 -6.23 17.65
CA LYS A 146 22.14 -5.56 18.97
C LYS A 146 23.34 -5.87 19.85
N ARG A 147 23.78 -7.12 19.94
CA ARG A 147 25.01 -7.51 20.66
C ARG A 147 26.23 -6.80 20.10
N MET A 148 26.30 -6.59 18.78
CA MET A 148 27.35 -5.81 18.13
C MET A 148 27.30 -4.30 18.44
N GLY A 149 26.31 -3.81 19.19
CA GLY A 149 26.18 -2.39 19.55
C GLY A 149 25.46 -1.54 18.49
N LEU A 150 24.84 -2.16 17.49
CA LEU A 150 23.99 -1.45 16.52
C LEU A 150 22.62 -1.21 17.17
N TYR A 151 22.39 0.02 17.58
CA TYR A 151 21.08 0.44 18.08
C TYR A 151 20.16 0.71 16.91
N PHE A 152 19.29 -0.24 16.61
CA PHE A 152 18.09 0.05 15.85
C PHE A 152 17.07 0.59 16.85
N PRO A 153 16.45 1.77 16.59
CA PRO A 153 15.17 2.02 17.24
C PRO A 153 14.28 0.79 16.99
N PRO A 154 13.41 0.40 17.95
CA PRO A 154 12.43 -0.65 17.70
C PRO A 154 11.79 -0.38 16.32
N PRO A 155 11.47 -1.43 15.53
CA PRO A 155 10.87 -1.25 14.21
C PRO A 155 9.79 -0.21 14.40
N ILE A 156 10.02 0.98 13.82
CA ILE A 156 9.14 2.10 14.07
C ILE A 156 7.80 1.56 13.56
N PRO A 157 6.77 1.42 14.42
CA PRO A 157 5.45 1.00 13.93
C PRO A 157 5.18 1.89 12.73
N PRO A 158 4.85 1.33 11.56
CA PRO A 158 4.90 2.04 10.28
C PRO A 158 4.43 3.47 10.52
N GLN A 159 5.37 4.43 10.51
CA GLN A 159 5.10 5.83 10.88
C GLN A 159 3.79 6.38 10.31
N PRO A 160 3.37 6.01 9.07
CA PRO A 160 2.04 6.37 8.58
C PRO A 160 0.88 5.96 9.51
N ASP A 161 0.87 4.77 10.10
CA ASP A 161 -0.31 4.26 10.82
C ASP A 161 -0.53 4.98 12.16
N VAL A 162 0.55 5.28 12.90
CA VAL A 162 0.46 6.03 14.17
C VAL A 162 0.08 7.49 13.90
N LEU A 163 0.67 8.09 12.88
CA LEU A 163 0.34 9.46 12.47
C LEU A 163 -1.12 9.53 11.98
N LEU A 164 -1.52 8.62 11.11
CA LEU A 164 -2.88 8.55 10.57
C LEU A 164 -3.90 8.33 11.68
N LYS A 165 -3.63 7.42 12.63
CA LYS A 165 -4.49 7.21 13.79
C LYS A 165 -4.58 8.45 14.69
N SER A 166 -3.49 9.19 14.86
CA SER A 166 -3.50 10.46 15.59
C SER A 166 -4.38 11.50 14.89
N LEU A 167 -4.21 11.67 13.57
CA LEU A 167 -5.01 12.59 12.75
C LEU A 167 -6.49 12.18 12.71
N GLN A 168 -6.79 10.89 12.63
CA GLN A 168 -8.15 10.35 12.78
C GLN A 168 -8.77 10.73 14.13
N ASN A 169 -8.04 10.55 15.22
CA ASN A 169 -8.54 10.92 16.55
C ASN A 169 -8.83 12.43 16.64
N GLN A 170 -7.96 13.26 16.07
CA GLN A 170 -8.20 14.70 16.01
C GLN A 170 -9.43 15.04 15.19
N LEU A 171 -9.63 14.38 14.04
CA LEU A 171 -10.84 14.52 13.22
C LEU A 171 -12.09 14.14 14.02
N ILE A 172 -12.07 13.04 14.76
CA ILE A 172 -13.24 12.61 15.56
C ILE A 172 -13.54 13.60 16.69
N MET A 173 -12.51 14.16 17.33
CA MET A 173 -12.69 15.12 18.43
C MET A 173 -13.27 16.46 17.96
N GLN A 174 -13.18 16.79 16.65
CA GLN A 174 -13.68 18.05 16.06
C GLN A 174 -13.28 19.29 16.86
N SER A 175 -12.07 19.29 17.41
CA SER A 175 -11.52 20.43 18.14
C SER A 175 -10.84 21.39 17.17
N ASP A 176 -11.03 22.69 17.38
CA ASP A 176 -10.18 23.71 16.76
C ASP A 176 -8.76 23.50 17.32
N ASN A 177 -7.92 22.89 16.49
CA ASN A 177 -6.58 22.50 16.86
C ASN A 177 -5.61 22.88 15.74
N ARG A 178 -4.33 22.97 16.10
CA ARG A 178 -3.27 23.38 15.16
C ARG A 178 -2.98 22.34 14.07
N TYR A 179 -3.70 21.23 14.02
CA TYR A 179 -3.50 20.12 13.07
C TYR A 179 -4.51 20.15 11.91
N HIS A 180 -5.55 20.98 11.98
CA HIS A 180 -6.54 21.16 10.93
C HIS A 180 -6.45 22.56 10.32
N ASP A 181 -6.28 22.61 9.00
CA ASP A 181 -6.12 23.82 8.19
C ASP A 181 -7.21 23.98 7.11
N ALA A 182 -8.10 22.98 6.97
CA ALA A 182 -9.35 23.05 6.23
C ALA A 182 -10.52 23.17 7.20
N ILE A 183 -11.43 24.08 6.91
CA ILE A 183 -12.66 24.27 7.65
C ILE A 183 -13.82 24.13 6.67
N PHE A 184 -14.78 23.27 7.00
CA PHE A 184 -16.02 23.09 6.25
C PHE A 184 -17.19 23.57 7.08
N THR A 185 -18.21 24.12 6.42
CA THR A 185 -19.48 24.47 7.06
C THR A 185 -20.58 23.58 6.49
N VAL A 186 -21.19 22.76 7.36
CA VAL A 186 -22.35 21.92 7.04
C VAL A 186 -23.48 22.34 7.97
N ASP A 187 -24.63 22.76 7.43
CA ASP A 187 -25.81 23.15 8.20
C ASP A 187 -25.54 24.19 9.33
N GLY A 188 -24.56 25.07 9.12
CA GLY A 188 -24.17 26.11 10.09
C GLY A 188 -23.16 25.65 11.13
N GLU A 189 -22.77 24.37 11.13
CA GLU A 189 -21.75 23.83 12.02
C GLU A 189 -20.41 23.65 11.31
N MET A 190 -19.33 23.76 12.08
CA MET A 190 -17.96 23.73 11.59
C MET A 190 -17.36 22.34 11.71
N ILE A 191 -16.69 21.89 10.65
CA ILE A 191 -15.96 20.62 10.60
C ILE A 191 -14.51 20.94 10.23
N TYR A 192 -13.59 20.47 11.07
CA TYR A 192 -12.16 20.74 10.94
C TYR A 192 -11.44 19.52 10.37
N ALA A 193 -10.58 19.74 9.37
CA ALA A 193 -9.78 18.69 8.74
C ALA A 193 -8.43 19.22 8.23
N SER A 194 -7.53 18.31 7.89
CA SER A 194 -6.26 18.55 7.22
C SER A 194 -6.38 18.56 5.70
N ARG A 195 -5.96 19.66 5.05
CA ARG A 195 -5.83 19.80 3.59
C ARG A 195 -4.90 18.75 3.02
N TYR A 196 -3.76 18.49 3.69
CA TYR A 196 -2.77 17.51 3.23
C TYR A 196 -3.35 16.10 3.12
N VAL A 197 -4.08 15.64 4.13
CA VAL A 197 -4.71 14.30 4.11
C VAL A 197 -5.75 14.24 2.98
N LEU A 198 -6.58 15.27 2.85
CA LEU A 198 -7.65 15.31 1.85
C LEU A 198 -7.11 15.41 0.41
N SER A 199 -6.07 16.22 0.17
CA SER A 199 -5.38 16.29 -1.13
C SER A 199 -4.72 14.98 -1.50
N ALA A 200 -4.13 14.26 -0.53
CA ALA A 200 -3.55 12.95 -0.78
C ALA A 200 -4.62 11.89 -1.12
N ALA A 201 -5.83 12.04 -0.57
CA ALA A 201 -6.93 11.10 -0.79
C ALA A 201 -7.78 11.41 -2.04
N SER A 202 -7.75 12.63 -2.55
CA SER A 202 -8.59 13.09 -3.67
C SER A 202 -7.93 14.23 -4.44
N LYS A 203 -7.80 14.03 -5.75
CA LYS A 203 -7.38 15.07 -6.68
C LYS A 203 -8.33 16.28 -6.66
N LYS A 204 -9.63 16.05 -6.45
CA LYS A 204 -10.61 17.15 -6.36
C LYS A 204 -10.36 18.04 -5.15
N PHE A 205 -9.98 17.46 -4.01
CA PHE A 205 -9.57 18.24 -2.85
C PHE A 205 -8.27 18.99 -3.13
N GLU A 206 -7.27 18.37 -3.75
CA GLU A 206 -6.04 19.05 -4.19
C GLU A 206 -6.34 20.27 -5.07
N GLU A 207 -7.14 20.12 -6.12
CA GLU A 207 -7.58 21.21 -7.01
C GLU A 207 -8.30 22.32 -6.24
N ASN A 208 -9.21 21.94 -5.33
CA ASN A 208 -9.98 22.89 -4.52
C ASN A 208 -9.11 23.71 -3.56
N PHE A 209 -7.99 23.15 -3.09
CA PHE A 209 -7.08 23.84 -2.17
C PHE A 209 -5.95 24.61 -2.88
N LEU A 210 -5.60 24.24 -4.12
CA LEU A 210 -4.45 24.77 -4.86
C LEU A 210 -4.45 26.31 -4.97
N TYR A 211 -5.63 26.92 -5.05
CA TYR A 211 -5.81 28.37 -5.18
C TYR A 211 -6.43 29.04 -3.93
N LYS A 212 -6.76 28.25 -2.89
CA LYS A 212 -7.38 28.76 -1.67
C LYS A 212 -6.32 28.95 -0.60
N THR A 213 -5.67 30.11 -0.57
CA THR A 213 -4.79 30.51 0.55
C THR A 213 -5.58 30.98 1.77
N ASN A 214 -6.87 31.29 1.61
CA ASN A 214 -7.72 31.76 2.70
C ASN A 214 -8.21 30.60 3.59
N THR A 215 -8.37 30.89 4.87
CA THR A 215 -9.01 30.04 5.90
C THR A 215 -10.54 30.09 5.83
N GLU A 216 -11.10 30.60 4.74
CA GLU A 216 -12.55 30.72 4.57
C GLU A 216 -13.22 29.33 4.61
N PRO A 217 -14.30 29.18 5.39
CA PRO A 217 -15.01 27.91 5.48
C PRO A 217 -15.61 27.50 4.14
N ILE A 218 -15.40 26.24 3.76
CA ILE A 218 -15.97 25.66 2.54
C ILE A 218 -17.37 25.16 2.85
N LYS A 219 -18.38 25.77 2.24
CA LYS A 219 -19.77 25.31 2.38
C LYS A 219 -19.95 23.94 1.71
N ILE A 220 -20.58 23.02 2.42
CA ILE A 220 -20.89 21.67 1.97
C ILE A 220 -22.41 21.50 1.97
N GLU A 221 -22.95 21.00 0.86
CA GLU A 221 -24.40 20.86 0.63
C GLU A 221 -24.97 19.47 0.99
N TYR A 222 -24.17 18.66 1.68
CA TYR A 222 -24.53 17.30 2.09
C TYR A 222 -24.84 17.24 3.58
N GLN A 223 -25.61 16.23 4.00
CA GLN A 223 -25.86 16.00 5.42
C GLN A 223 -24.56 15.83 6.20
N ARG A 224 -24.51 16.39 7.41
CA ARG A 224 -23.34 16.36 8.30
C ARG A 224 -22.83 14.93 8.52
N ASP A 225 -23.71 14.00 8.84
CA ASP A 225 -23.31 12.62 9.15
C ASP A 225 -22.67 11.93 7.94
N SER A 226 -23.25 12.12 6.74
CA SER A 226 -22.71 11.64 5.47
C SER A 226 -21.33 12.23 5.17
N PHE A 227 -21.15 13.54 5.39
CA PHE A 227 -19.87 14.20 5.15
C PHE A 227 -18.81 13.81 6.19
N CYS A 228 -19.15 13.72 7.47
CA CYS A 228 -18.26 13.24 8.52
C CYS A 228 -17.80 11.80 8.26
N ALA A 229 -18.73 10.91 7.90
CA ALA A 229 -18.42 9.54 7.52
C ALA A 229 -17.48 9.49 6.32
N PHE A 230 -17.74 10.32 5.30
CA PHE A 230 -16.86 10.44 4.15
C PHE A 230 -15.44 10.86 4.54
N LEU A 231 -15.28 11.91 5.36
CA LEU A 231 -13.96 12.33 5.84
C LEU A 231 -13.25 11.24 6.64
N GLN A 232 -13.96 10.54 7.52
CA GLN A 232 -13.40 9.41 8.28
C GLN A 232 -12.83 8.32 7.37
N LEU A 233 -13.53 8.00 6.27
CA LEU A 233 -13.05 7.03 5.28
C LEU A 233 -11.79 7.52 4.55
N LEU A 234 -11.69 8.81 4.22
CA LEU A 234 -10.50 9.40 3.61
C LEU A 234 -9.29 9.39 4.56
N TYR A 235 -9.55 9.50 5.85
CA TYR A 235 -8.54 9.37 6.89
C TYR A 235 -8.14 7.91 7.14
N GLY A 236 -8.74 6.93 6.43
CA GLY A 236 -8.39 5.52 6.53
C GLY A 236 -9.14 4.74 7.60
N GLN A 237 -10.24 5.27 8.13
CA GLN A 237 -11.11 4.50 9.01
C GLN A 237 -11.73 3.33 8.23
N SER A 238 -11.91 2.17 8.87
CA SER A 238 -12.48 1.01 8.17
C SER A 238 -13.92 1.28 7.77
N PHE A 239 -14.27 0.78 6.59
CA PHE A 239 -15.57 1.00 5.99
C PHE A 239 -16.69 0.38 6.86
N GLU A 240 -16.44 -0.80 7.40
CA GLU A 240 -17.34 -1.51 8.29
C GLU A 240 -17.62 -0.70 9.57
N ASN A 241 -16.60 -0.05 10.15
CA ASN A 241 -16.78 0.74 11.36
C ASN A 241 -17.61 1.99 11.10
N VAL A 242 -17.41 2.66 9.96
CA VAL A 242 -18.17 3.87 9.61
C VAL A 242 -19.63 3.55 9.30
N ILE A 243 -19.89 2.51 8.50
CA ILE A 243 -21.24 2.15 8.07
C ILE A 243 -22.06 1.51 9.21
N ASN A 244 -21.45 0.72 10.08
CA ASN A 244 -22.17 0.03 11.16
C ASN A 244 -22.76 0.96 12.22
N VAL A 245 -22.18 2.16 12.39
CA VAL A 245 -22.71 3.18 13.32
C VAL A 245 -24.11 3.67 12.91
N ILE A 246 -24.44 3.57 11.62
CA ILE A 246 -25.68 4.11 11.03
C ILE A 246 -26.60 2.96 10.55
N ASN A 247 -26.26 1.71 10.89
CA ASN A 247 -26.99 0.55 10.39
C ASN A 247 -28.38 0.42 11.07
N PRO A 248 -29.48 0.31 10.31
CA PRO A 248 -30.86 0.25 10.81
C PRO A 248 -31.15 -0.96 11.71
N ASN A 249 -30.30 -1.99 11.72
CA ASN A 249 -30.38 -3.11 12.67
C ASN A 249 -30.24 -2.67 14.15
N THR A 250 -29.86 -1.41 14.40
CA THR A 250 -29.82 -0.78 15.72
C THR A 250 -31.08 0.00 16.11
N GLY A 251 -32.15 -0.06 15.29
CA GLY A 251 -33.43 0.60 15.56
C GLY A 251 -33.63 1.95 14.85
N GLN A 252 -32.82 2.28 13.84
CA GLN A 252 -32.92 3.52 13.05
C GLN A 252 -33.86 3.39 11.82
N ASP A 253 -34.38 4.52 11.34
CA ASP A 253 -35.23 4.60 10.13
C ASP A 253 -34.43 4.15 8.89
N PHE A 254 -34.89 3.07 8.23
CA PHE A 254 -34.27 2.55 7.01
C PHE A 254 -34.16 3.60 5.90
N ARG A 255 -35.06 4.61 5.85
CA ARG A 255 -34.96 5.72 4.90
C ARG A 255 -33.76 6.60 5.16
N ALA A 256 -33.45 6.87 6.43
CA ALA A 256 -32.26 7.64 6.80
C ALA A 256 -30.98 6.90 6.37
N TYR A 257 -30.95 5.59 6.56
CA TYR A 257 -29.83 4.76 6.11
C TYR A 257 -29.66 4.77 4.58
N VAL A 258 -30.75 4.63 3.82
CA VAL A 258 -30.67 4.72 2.35
C VAL A 258 -30.23 6.11 1.90
N SER A 259 -30.76 7.18 2.51
CA SER A 259 -30.33 8.56 2.22
C SER A 259 -28.84 8.75 2.47
N PHE A 260 -28.34 8.24 3.60
CA PHE A 260 -26.92 8.26 3.95
C PHE A 260 -26.05 7.55 2.91
N LEU A 261 -26.45 6.35 2.45
CA LEU A 261 -25.70 5.62 1.41
C LEU A 261 -25.69 6.37 0.06
N VAL A 262 -26.81 7.01 -0.30
CA VAL A 262 -26.92 7.81 -1.52
C VAL A 262 -26.04 9.06 -1.43
N ASP A 263 -26.04 9.77 -0.30
CA ASP A 263 -25.17 10.92 -0.07
C ASP A 263 -23.70 10.53 -0.09
N LEU A 264 -23.34 9.40 0.53
CA LEU A 264 -21.97 8.88 0.51
C LEU A 264 -21.53 8.53 -0.91
N LEU A 265 -22.41 7.92 -1.72
CA LEU A 265 -22.15 7.69 -3.14
C LEU A 265 -21.90 9.02 -3.88
N LYS A 266 -22.80 10.00 -3.72
CA LYS A 266 -22.66 11.34 -4.33
C LYS A 266 -21.35 12.01 -3.93
N LEU A 267 -20.94 11.93 -2.68
CA LEU A 267 -19.66 12.46 -2.19
C LEU A 267 -18.48 11.76 -2.85
N THR A 268 -18.44 10.43 -2.87
CA THR A 268 -17.34 9.68 -3.49
C THR A 268 -17.20 9.97 -4.98
N VAL A 269 -18.31 10.21 -5.67
CA VAL A 269 -18.32 10.60 -7.08
C VAL A 269 -17.87 12.05 -7.26
N SER A 270 -18.41 12.99 -6.44
CA SER A 270 -18.10 14.42 -6.54
C SER A 270 -16.65 14.77 -6.24
N TYR A 271 -16.03 14.00 -5.35
CA TYR A 271 -14.63 14.15 -4.97
C TYR A 271 -13.71 13.10 -5.63
N GLU A 272 -14.21 12.33 -6.60
CA GLU A 272 -13.41 11.39 -7.40
C GLU A 272 -12.60 10.37 -6.57
N VAL A 273 -13.25 9.74 -5.57
CA VAL A 273 -12.62 8.78 -4.64
C VAL A 273 -13.05 7.34 -4.94
N ASP A 274 -12.46 6.76 -5.99
CA ASP A 274 -12.82 5.44 -6.52
C ASP A 274 -12.72 4.28 -5.52
N PRO A 275 -11.66 4.14 -4.69
CA PRO A 275 -11.56 3.02 -3.75
C PRO A 275 -12.69 2.97 -2.72
N VAL A 276 -13.17 4.14 -2.30
CA VAL A 276 -14.31 4.25 -1.37
C VAL A 276 -15.61 4.05 -2.13
N ARG A 277 -15.76 4.65 -3.32
CA ARG A 277 -16.94 4.47 -4.19
C ARG A 277 -17.26 3.00 -4.40
N ILE A 278 -16.27 2.20 -4.77
CA ILE A 278 -16.45 0.76 -5.02
C ILE A 278 -17.05 0.03 -3.80
N LYS A 279 -16.63 0.38 -2.59
CA LYS A 279 -17.16 -0.22 -1.36
C LYS A 279 -18.61 0.21 -1.10
N VAL A 280 -18.91 1.49 -1.32
CA VAL A 280 -20.28 2.03 -1.21
C VAL A 280 -21.22 1.35 -2.20
N GLU A 281 -20.80 1.21 -3.46
CA GLU A 281 -21.57 0.51 -4.49
C GLU A 281 -21.89 -0.93 -4.07
N VAL A 282 -20.91 -1.67 -3.53
CA VAL A 282 -21.13 -3.04 -3.06
C VAL A 282 -22.17 -3.11 -1.94
N VAL A 283 -22.16 -2.15 -1.01
CA VAL A 283 -23.18 -2.10 0.05
C VAL A 283 -24.55 -1.73 -0.50
N ILE A 284 -24.62 -0.79 -1.44
CA ILE A 284 -25.88 -0.44 -2.12
C ILE A 284 -26.47 -1.66 -2.84
N MET A 285 -25.65 -2.42 -3.59
CA MET A 285 -26.11 -3.65 -4.27
C MET A 285 -26.63 -4.72 -3.31
N LYS A 286 -26.08 -4.80 -2.09
CA LYS A 286 -26.49 -5.75 -1.05
C LYS A 286 -27.63 -5.22 -0.18
N CYS A 287 -27.97 -3.93 -0.29
CA CYS A 287 -28.95 -3.30 0.58
C CYS A 287 -30.38 -3.72 0.19
N GLN A 288 -31.03 -4.49 1.05
CA GLN A 288 -32.40 -4.97 0.82
C GLN A 288 -33.44 -3.84 0.74
N TYR A 289 -33.13 -2.68 1.31
CA TYR A 289 -34.01 -1.50 1.29
C TYR A 289 -33.88 -0.68 0.00
N ILE A 290 -32.84 -0.90 -0.82
CA ILE A 290 -32.67 -0.26 -2.12
C ILE A 290 -33.22 -1.21 -3.18
N SER A 291 -34.54 -1.11 -3.36
CA SER A 291 -35.31 -1.93 -4.28
C SER A 291 -36.06 -1.05 -5.28
N VAL A 292 -36.44 -1.63 -6.42
CA VAL A 292 -37.35 -1.04 -7.41
C VAL A 292 -38.68 -0.56 -6.81
N HIS A 293 -39.05 -1.03 -5.60
CA HIS A 293 -40.19 -0.52 -4.84
C HIS A 293 -40.02 0.91 -4.33
N TYR A 294 -38.79 1.43 -4.24
CA TYR A 294 -38.48 2.80 -3.81
C TYR A 294 -37.84 3.60 -4.95
N LEU A 295 -38.64 3.86 -5.98
CA LEU A 295 -38.22 4.42 -7.27
C LEU A 295 -37.34 5.68 -7.17
N TYR A 296 -37.65 6.57 -6.22
CA TYR A 296 -36.92 7.82 -6.01
C TYR A 296 -35.45 7.59 -5.64
N ASN A 297 -35.16 6.63 -4.75
CA ASN A 297 -33.78 6.33 -4.34
C ASN A 297 -32.98 5.74 -5.51
N LEU A 298 -33.61 4.85 -6.29
CA LEU A 298 -33.00 4.28 -7.48
C LEU A 298 -32.71 5.35 -8.54
N TYR A 299 -33.63 6.28 -8.74
CA TYR A 299 -33.43 7.44 -9.60
C TYR A 299 -32.24 8.29 -9.16
N GLU A 300 -32.15 8.65 -7.88
CA GLU A 300 -31.06 9.46 -7.36
C GLU A 300 -29.69 8.79 -7.56
N ILE A 301 -29.61 7.47 -7.35
CA ILE A 301 -28.40 6.68 -7.61
C ILE A 301 -28.03 6.75 -9.09
N LEU A 302 -28.97 6.46 -9.99
CA LEU A 302 -28.70 6.41 -11.43
C LEU A 302 -28.35 7.80 -12.01
N LYS A 303 -29.06 8.84 -11.56
CA LYS A 303 -28.81 10.24 -11.94
C LYS A 303 -27.43 10.70 -11.46
N CYS A 304 -27.03 10.31 -10.25
CA CYS A 304 -25.69 10.60 -9.74
C CYS A 304 -24.62 10.00 -10.66
N LEU A 305 -24.77 8.75 -11.10
CA LEU A 305 -23.74 8.09 -11.92
C LEU A 305 -23.67 8.64 -13.36
N GLU A 306 -24.80 9.09 -13.92
CA GLU A 306 -24.84 9.70 -15.27
C GLU A 306 -24.07 11.02 -15.33
N ARG A 307 -24.10 11.83 -14.27
CA ARG A 307 -23.46 13.15 -14.23
C ARG A 307 -21.93 13.13 -14.34
N TYR A 308 -21.29 12.02 -13.98
CA TYR A 308 -19.82 11.97 -13.81
C TYR A 308 -19.13 10.95 -14.74
N ASP A 309 -19.85 10.39 -15.72
CA ASP A 309 -19.33 9.40 -16.69
C ASP A 309 -18.52 8.26 -16.04
N VAL A 310 -19.02 7.77 -14.90
CA VAL A 310 -18.34 6.73 -14.10
C VAL A 310 -18.69 5.32 -14.58
N GLU A 311 -17.85 4.35 -14.20
CA GLU A 311 -18.11 2.93 -14.47
C GLU A 311 -19.54 2.54 -14.08
N GLN A 312 -20.31 2.03 -15.04
CA GLN A 312 -21.75 1.82 -14.92
C GLN A 312 -22.10 0.54 -14.12
N ARG A 313 -21.36 0.23 -13.05
CA ARG A 313 -21.51 -1.01 -12.26
C ARG A 313 -22.88 -1.13 -11.61
N LEU A 314 -23.30 -0.12 -10.84
CA LEU A 314 -24.63 -0.08 -10.22
C LEU A 314 -25.74 -0.07 -11.28
N ARG A 315 -25.56 0.68 -12.38
CA ARG A 315 -26.52 0.70 -13.49
C ARG A 315 -26.69 -0.69 -14.10
N ASN A 316 -25.59 -1.39 -14.39
CA ASN A 316 -25.62 -2.73 -14.96
C ASN A 316 -26.25 -3.74 -14.01
N PHE A 317 -26.02 -3.59 -12.69
CA PHE A 317 -26.65 -4.40 -11.66
C PHE A 317 -28.18 -4.20 -11.61
N TYR A 318 -28.66 -2.95 -11.61
CA TYR A 318 -30.10 -2.67 -11.52
C TYR A 318 -30.86 -2.83 -12.85
N LYS A 319 -30.17 -2.85 -13.99
CA LYS A 319 -30.79 -3.02 -15.32
C LYS A 319 -31.71 -4.25 -15.44
N PRO A 320 -31.30 -5.49 -15.08
CA PRO A 320 -32.20 -6.64 -15.11
C PRO A 320 -33.38 -6.47 -14.14
N HIS A 321 -33.14 -5.97 -12.93
CA HIS A 321 -34.19 -5.74 -11.92
C HIS A 321 -35.24 -4.73 -12.37
N ILE A 322 -34.84 -3.64 -13.04
CA ILE A 322 -35.75 -2.65 -13.63
C ILE A 322 -36.61 -3.28 -14.72
N LYS A 323 -36.01 -4.13 -15.57
CA LYS A 323 -36.71 -4.81 -16.66
C LYS A 323 -37.74 -5.82 -16.12
N GLU A 324 -37.38 -6.58 -15.10
CA GLU A 324 -38.28 -7.56 -14.47
C GLU A 324 -39.48 -6.91 -13.77
N ASN A 325 -39.32 -5.65 -13.32
CA ASN A 325 -40.33 -4.92 -12.56
C ASN A 325 -40.94 -3.74 -13.34
N GLU A 326 -40.93 -3.79 -14.68
CA GLU A 326 -41.40 -2.69 -15.53
C GLU A 326 -42.86 -2.29 -15.25
N ILE A 327 -43.73 -3.26 -14.95
CA ILE A 327 -45.15 -3.01 -14.63
C ILE A 327 -45.27 -2.20 -13.34
N LEU A 328 -44.62 -2.64 -12.28
CA LEU A 328 -44.60 -1.95 -10.98
C LEU A 328 -44.06 -0.52 -11.12
N ILE A 329 -42.97 -0.34 -11.88
CA ILE A 329 -42.38 0.99 -12.12
C ILE A 329 -43.38 1.91 -12.82
N LYS A 330 -44.11 1.41 -13.82
CA LYS A 330 -45.15 2.19 -14.51
C LYS A 330 -46.29 2.59 -13.57
N GLU A 331 -46.71 1.69 -12.69
CA GLU A 331 -47.74 1.98 -11.69
C GLU A 331 -47.29 3.08 -10.73
N GLN A 332 -46.08 3.01 -10.21
CA GLN A 332 -45.51 4.02 -9.31
C GLN A 332 -45.35 5.39 -9.99
N LEU A 333 -44.85 5.42 -11.22
CA LEU A 333 -44.76 6.68 -11.99
C LEU A 333 -46.15 7.28 -12.24
N SER A 334 -47.15 6.45 -12.56
CA SER A 334 -48.53 6.90 -12.78
C SER A 334 -49.13 7.49 -11.50
N GLU A 335 -48.90 6.86 -10.35
CA GLU A 335 -49.31 7.37 -9.05
C GLU A 335 -48.64 8.73 -8.74
N MET A 336 -47.34 8.86 -8.98
CA MET A 336 -46.62 10.14 -8.84
C MET A 336 -47.20 11.23 -9.76
N TYR A 337 -47.48 10.92 -11.02
CA TYR A 337 -48.10 11.88 -11.95
C TYR A 337 -49.50 12.31 -11.51
N ARG A 338 -50.31 11.41 -10.94
CA ARG A 338 -51.63 11.73 -10.39
C ARG A 338 -51.54 12.67 -9.19
N ASN A 339 -50.50 12.52 -8.38
CA ASN A 339 -50.30 13.30 -7.16
C ASN A 339 -49.56 14.64 -7.43
N ALA A 340 -48.97 14.83 -8.61
CA ALA A 340 -48.23 16.03 -8.96
C ALA A 340 -49.15 17.27 -9.04
N THR A 341 -48.83 18.28 -8.25
CA THR A 341 -49.62 19.51 -8.06
C THR A 341 -49.23 20.64 -9.01
N ASN A 342 -48.05 20.56 -9.61
CA ASN A 342 -47.50 21.61 -10.48
C ASN A 342 -46.70 21.03 -11.66
N GLU A 343 -46.40 21.88 -12.65
CA GLU A 343 -45.65 21.48 -13.86
C GLU A 343 -44.20 21.07 -13.56
N ARG A 344 -43.58 21.64 -12.51
CA ARG A 344 -42.23 21.30 -12.11
C ARG A 344 -42.14 19.86 -11.64
N GLU A 345 -43.03 19.43 -10.76
CA GLU A 345 -43.13 18.05 -10.28
C GLU A 345 -43.34 17.08 -11.44
N ARG A 346 -44.23 17.42 -12.38
CA ARG A 346 -44.45 16.59 -13.60
C ARG A 346 -43.19 16.47 -14.46
N SER A 347 -42.42 17.55 -14.60
CA SER A 347 -41.13 17.53 -15.31
C SER A 347 -40.09 16.66 -14.60
N GLU A 348 -40.01 16.72 -13.27
CA GLU A 348 -39.10 15.90 -12.47
C GLU A 348 -39.45 14.40 -12.59
N ILE A 349 -40.74 14.06 -12.57
CA ILE A 349 -41.22 12.68 -12.80
C ILE A 349 -40.90 12.20 -14.24
N SER A 350 -41.02 13.08 -15.23
CA SER A 350 -40.66 12.76 -16.62
C SER A 350 -39.15 12.52 -16.79
N GLU A 351 -38.31 13.33 -16.15
CA GLU A 351 -36.86 13.08 -16.10
C GLU A 351 -36.56 11.74 -15.42
N MET A 352 -37.26 11.44 -14.32
CA MET A 352 -37.13 10.16 -13.61
C MET A 352 -37.43 8.97 -14.52
N GLU A 353 -38.54 9.04 -15.24
CA GLU A 353 -38.92 7.99 -16.18
C GLU A 353 -37.85 7.77 -17.26
N GLU A 354 -37.29 8.84 -17.83
CA GLU A 354 -36.24 8.77 -18.86
C GLU A 354 -34.95 8.12 -18.34
N ILE A 355 -34.49 8.51 -17.14
CA ILE A 355 -33.25 7.99 -16.52
C ILE A 355 -33.43 6.51 -16.14
N ILE A 356 -34.56 6.15 -15.52
CA ILE A 356 -34.83 4.77 -15.08
C ILE A 356 -35.01 3.84 -16.27
N ARG A 357 -35.73 4.28 -17.30
CA ARG A 357 -35.86 3.51 -18.54
C ARG A 357 -34.57 3.50 -19.37
N MET A 358 -33.53 4.20 -18.92
CA MET A 358 -32.22 4.25 -19.56
C MET A 358 -32.27 4.76 -21.01
N LYS A 359 -33.28 5.58 -21.35
CA LYS A 359 -33.60 5.99 -22.72
C LYS A 359 -32.62 7.01 -23.30
N LYS A 360 -32.08 7.91 -22.47
CA LYS A 360 -31.08 8.93 -22.86
C LYS A 360 -29.80 8.40 -23.52
N LEU A 361 -29.51 7.10 -23.44
CA LEU A 361 -28.26 6.51 -23.92
C LEU A 361 -28.39 5.74 -25.24
N LEU A 362 -29.59 5.45 -25.72
CA LEU A 362 -29.76 4.90 -27.07
C LEU A 362 -29.53 5.97 -28.15
N SER A 363 -29.51 7.26 -27.79
CA SER A 363 -29.17 8.37 -28.69
C SER A 363 -27.69 8.78 -28.67
N ASN A 364 -26.92 8.41 -27.64
CA ASN A 364 -25.52 8.83 -27.47
C ASN A 364 -24.48 7.72 -27.73
N SER A 365 -24.90 6.49 -28.03
CA SER A 365 -23.98 5.43 -28.47
C SER A 365 -23.53 5.56 -29.94
N GLY A 366 -23.87 6.68 -30.60
CA GLY A 366 -23.38 7.04 -31.92
C GLY A 366 -22.65 8.37 -31.87
N SER A 367 -21.32 8.33 -32.03
CA SER A 367 -20.45 9.46 -32.37
C SER A 367 -19.96 10.33 -31.20
N ARG A 368 -18.78 10.00 -30.66
CA ARG A 368 -17.59 10.88 -30.72
C ARG A 368 -16.36 10.16 -30.19
N SER A 369 -15.66 9.49 -31.12
CA SER A 369 -14.22 9.31 -31.01
C SER A 369 -13.54 10.68 -31.03
N LEU A 370 -13.09 11.15 -29.88
CA LEU A 370 -12.04 12.15 -29.81
C LEU A 370 -10.95 11.62 -28.89
N PHE A 371 -10.08 10.79 -29.48
CA PHE A 371 -8.71 10.61 -29.02
C PHE A 371 -8.11 12.01 -28.79
N ARG A 372 -7.87 12.37 -27.53
CA ARG A 372 -6.84 13.36 -27.20
C ARG A 372 -5.53 12.60 -27.00
N PRO A 373 -4.44 12.95 -27.70
CA PRO A 373 -3.14 12.31 -27.52
C PRO A 373 -2.61 12.52 -26.11
N ASN A 374 -1.96 11.49 -25.59
CA ASN A 374 -1.20 11.51 -24.34
C ASN A 374 -0.13 12.62 -24.41
N LEU A 375 -0.12 13.50 -23.40
CA LEU A 375 0.82 14.61 -23.24
C LEU A 375 2.22 14.17 -22.74
N ILE A 376 2.60 12.91 -23.02
CA ILE A 376 3.87 12.30 -22.60
C ILE A 376 4.89 12.23 -23.76
N ASP A 377 4.48 12.46 -25.01
CA ASP A 377 5.38 12.39 -26.18
C ASP A 377 6.03 13.73 -26.59
N LEU A 378 5.94 14.79 -25.76
CA LEU A 378 6.50 16.12 -26.07
C LEU A 378 7.86 16.43 -25.40
N PHE A 379 8.50 15.45 -24.75
CA PHE A 379 9.85 15.60 -24.16
C PHE A 379 10.86 14.53 -24.60
N ARG A 380 10.80 14.14 -25.88
CA ARG A 380 11.93 13.49 -26.57
C ARG A 380 12.17 14.11 -27.93
N GLN A 381 12.91 15.22 -27.94
CA GLN A 381 13.83 15.57 -29.03
C GLN A 381 15.13 16.07 -28.41
#